data_AF-A0A4R1HNT6-F1
#
_entry.id   AF-A0A4R1HNT6-F1
#
_cell.length_a   1.000
_cell.length_b   1.000
_cell.length_c   1.000
_cell.angle_alpha   90.00
_cell.angle_beta   90.00
_cell.angle_gamma   90.00
#
_symmetry.space_group_name_H-M   'P 1'
#
loop_
_entity.id
_entity.type
_entity.pdbx_description
1 polymer ?
#
loop_
_entity_poly.entity_id
_entity_poly.type
_entity_poly.pdbx_seq_one_letter_code
_entity_poly.pdbx_strand_id
1 'polypeptide(L)'
;MPPRLPPGPSRTATGYSSDFFPYVSPIKIYKVEPEKSGRSTLVLSFYNAGYASGVKDFHLRMRVVTRRPFHILVQLLYDSDDVMTRDAVIVRIGHEWLEAHVGTVDGVVRPGRDAHQAEIDDYLERADRALNAW
;
A
#
# COMPACT_ATOMS: atom_id res chain seq x y z
N MET A 1 41.58 7.45 26.52
CA MET A 1 40.46 7.87 25.64
C MET A 1 39.82 6.61 25.07
N PRO A 2 38.51 6.36 25.24
CA PRO A 2 37.87 5.23 24.59
C PRO A 2 37.60 5.54 23.11
N PRO A 3 37.62 4.54 22.20
CA PRO A 3 37.31 4.76 20.80
C PRO A 3 35.82 5.10 20.62
N ARG A 4 35.52 6.13 19.83
CA ARG A 4 34.15 6.43 19.39
C ARG A 4 33.70 5.32 18.44
N LEU A 5 32.61 4.63 18.79
CA LEU A 5 31.91 3.75 17.87
C LEU A 5 31.29 4.59 16.73
N PRO A 6 31.25 4.09 15.48
CA PRO A 6 30.56 4.76 14.40
C PRO A 6 29.05 4.82 14.70
N PRO A 7 28.32 5.86 14.22
CA PRO A 7 26.88 5.86 14.33
C PRO A 7 26.33 4.66 13.55
N GLY A 8 25.76 3.69 14.26
CA GLY A 8 24.97 2.64 13.64
C GLY A 8 23.83 3.26 12.84
N PRO A 9 23.38 2.65 11.74
CA PRO A 9 22.30 3.23 10.95
C PRO A 9 21.06 3.34 11.84
N SER A 10 20.64 4.57 12.12
CA SER A 10 19.36 4.88 12.74
C SER A 10 18.25 4.48 11.76
N ARG A 11 17.93 3.19 11.70
CA ARG A 11 16.83 2.65 10.90
C ARG A 11 15.51 2.88 11.62
N THR A 12 15.09 4.13 11.71
CA THR A 12 13.70 4.49 12.00
C THR A 12 13.21 5.35 10.85
N ALA A 13 12.68 4.70 9.81
CA ALA A 13 11.77 5.34 8.87
C ALA A 13 10.41 4.64 8.99
N THR A 14 9.57 5.21 9.84
CA THR A 14 8.12 5.07 9.79
C THR A 14 7.61 6.39 9.26
N GLY A 15 7.29 6.44 7.98
CA GLY A 15 6.84 7.65 7.30
C GLY A 15 7.65 7.96 6.06
N TYR A 16 6.93 8.47 5.06
CA TYR A 16 7.37 8.88 3.73
C TYR A 16 8.79 9.46 3.70
N SER A 17 9.81 8.60 3.56
CA SER A 17 11.16 9.00 3.19
C SER A 17 11.29 8.95 1.67
N SER A 18 12.22 9.73 1.15
CA SER A 18 12.64 9.89 -0.24
C SER A 18 13.17 8.61 -0.93
N ASP A 19 12.89 7.44 -0.37
CA ASP A 19 13.25 6.14 -0.91
C ASP A 19 11.98 5.58 -1.56
N PHE A 20 12.04 5.35 -2.88
CA PHE A 20 10.95 5.07 -3.83
C PHE A 20 10.10 3.80 -3.56
N PHE A 21 10.00 3.32 -2.32
CA PHE A 21 9.21 2.15 -2.00
C PHE A 21 7.72 2.49 -1.96
N PRO A 22 6.89 1.82 -2.78
CA PRO A 22 5.45 2.05 -2.73
C PRO A 22 4.91 1.60 -1.38
N TYR A 23 4.02 2.40 -0.81
CA TYR A 23 3.33 2.04 0.40
C TYR A 23 2.37 0.87 0.13
N VAL A 24 2.61 -0.26 0.80
CA VAL A 24 1.74 -1.44 0.75
C VAL A 24 1.04 -1.60 2.08
N SER A 25 -0.28 -1.77 2.05
CA SER A 25 -1.05 -2.05 3.27
C SER A 25 -2.30 -2.87 2.97
N PRO A 26 -2.62 -3.86 3.83
CA PRO A 26 -3.90 -4.54 3.74
C PRO A 26 -5.04 -3.58 4.06
N ILE A 27 -6.01 -3.54 3.15
CA ILE A 27 -7.24 -2.77 3.30
C ILE A 27 -8.46 -3.67 3.33
N LYS A 28 -9.42 -3.35 4.20
CA LYS A 28 -10.75 -3.97 4.21
C LYS A 28 -11.75 -3.02 3.58
N ILE A 29 -12.08 -3.25 2.32
CA ILE A 29 -13.12 -2.50 1.60
C ILE A 29 -14.49 -2.91 2.15
N TYR A 30 -15.30 -1.94 2.54
CA TYR A 30 -16.66 -2.18 3.03
C TYR A 30 -17.73 -1.43 2.24
N LYS A 31 -17.35 -0.47 1.40
CA LYS A 31 -18.28 0.24 0.51
C LYS A 31 -17.60 0.64 -0.80
N VAL A 32 -18.32 0.48 -1.91
CA VAL A 32 -17.91 0.94 -3.24
C VAL A 32 -19.08 1.70 -3.84
N GLU A 33 -18.89 2.97 -4.15
CA GLU A 33 -19.96 3.84 -4.67
C GLU A 33 -19.55 4.44 -6.02
N PRO A 34 -20.12 3.99 -7.15
CA PRO A 34 -19.86 4.61 -8.45
C PRO A 34 -20.52 5.99 -8.53
N GLU A 35 -19.82 7.00 -9.03
CA GLU A 35 -20.34 8.38 -9.08
C GLU A 35 -21.23 8.67 -10.30
N LYS A 36 -21.47 7.68 -11.18
CA LYS A 36 -22.27 7.82 -12.42
C LYS A 36 -21.87 9.02 -13.30
N SER A 37 -20.61 9.44 -13.24
CA SER A 37 -20.08 10.61 -13.96
C SER A 37 -19.70 10.34 -15.43
N GLY A 38 -19.74 9.08 -15.87
CA GLY A 38 -19.19 8.65 -17.16
C GLY A 38 -17.66 8.64 -17.24
N ARG A 39 -16.96 9.03 -16.16
CA ARG A 39 -15.48 9.14 -16.10
C ARG A 39 -14.80 7.99 -15.36
N SER A 40 -15.50 6.88 -15.17
CA SER A 40 -15.01 5.72 -14.39
C SER A 40 -14.58 6.08 -12.98
N THR A 41 -15.24 7.07 -12.35
CA THR A 41 -14.97 7.48 -10.97
C THR A 41 -15.84 6.73 -9.97
N LEU A 42 -15.27 6.46 -8.80
CA LEU A 42 -15.94 5.83 -7.66
C LEU A 42 -15.41 6.43 -6.37
N VAL A 43 -16.20 6.32 -5.30
CA VAL A 43 -15.75 6.50 -3.92
C VAL A 43 -15.55 5.11 -3.31
N LEU A 44 -14.36 4.88 -2.77
CA LEU A 44 -14.00 3.66 -2.08
C LEU A 44 -13.91 3.95 -0.59
N SER A 45 -14.68 3.21 0.22
CA SER A 45 -14.59 3.27 1.68
C SER A 45 -13.97 2.00 2.24
N PHE A 46 -12.90 2.15 3.02
CA PHE A 46 -12.10 1.03 3.51
C PHE A 46 -11.37 1.34 4.82
N TYR A 47 -11.12 0.30 5.60
CA TYR A 47 -10.18 0.36 6.73
C TYR A 47 -8.78 0.02 6.26
N ASN A 48 -7.79 0.84 6.59
CA ASN A 48 -6.37 0.57 6.40
C ASN A 48 -5.78 0.07 7.72
N ALA A 49 -5.34 -1.19 7.76
CA ALA A 49 -4.81 -1.79 8.97
C ALA A 49 -3.33 -1.43 9.24
N GLY A 50 -2.55 -1.18 8.19
CA GLY A 50 -1.13 -0.83 8.26
C GLY A 50 -0.83 0.66 8.29
N TYR A 51 -1.77 1.51 8.71
CA TYR A 51 -1.52 2.95 8.78
C TYR A 51 -0.70 3.31 10.03
N ALA A 52 0.21 4.28 9.91
CA ALA A 52 1.23 4.57 10.92
C ALA A 52 0.64 4.96 12.29
N SER A 53 -0.58 5.50 12.32
CA SER A 53 -1.32 5.87 13.54
C SER A 53 -2.38 4.83 13.95
N GLY A 54 -2.21 3.58 13.53
CA GLY A 54 -3.14 2.48 13.76
C GLY A 54 -4.21 2.37 12.67
N VAL A 55 -5.25 1.56 12.92
CA VAL A 55 -6.32 1.37 11.94
C VAL A 55 -7.00 2.71 11.63
N LYS A 56 -7.11 3.04 10.35
CA LYS A 56 -7.80 4.25 9.88
C LYS A 56 -8.89 3.94 8.88
N ASP A 57 -9.98 4.69 8.99
CA ASP A 57 -11.05 4.69 8.02
C ASP A 57 -10.77 5.74 6.94
N PHE A 58 -10.90 5.34 5.68
CA PHE A 58 -10.66 6.19 4.53
C PHE A 58 -11.86 6.19 3.60
N HIS A 59 -12.19 7.38 3.09
CA HIS A 59 -13.16 7.58 2.01
C HIS A 59 -12.45 8.30 0.88
N LEU A 60 -11.97 7.53 -0.10
CA LEU A 60 -11.19 8.08 -1.20
C LEU A 60 -12.00 8.09 -2.48
N ARG A 61 -12.06 9.27 -3.10
CA ARG A 61 -12.51 9.40 -4.47
C ARG A 61 -11.40 8.97 -5.42
N MET A 62 -11.72 8.13 -6.38
CA MET A 62 -10.76 7.49 -7.26
C MET A 62 -11.29 7.44 -8.69
N ARG A 63 -10.38 7.55 -9.66
CA ARG A 63 -10.64 7.23 -11.06
C ARG A 63 -10.02 5.89 -11.38
N VAL A 64 -10.82 4.96 -11.91
CA VAL A 64 -10.29 3.70 -12.42
C VAL A 64 -9.59 3.96 -13.75
N VAL A 65 -8.29 3.67 -13.81
CA VAL A 65 -7.47 3.79 -15.02
C VAL A 65 -7.54 2.50 -15.82
N THR A 66 -7.26 1.37 -15.17
CA THR A 66 -7.24 0.04 -15.80
C THR A 66 -7.82 -1.00 -14.87
N ARG A 67 -8.60 -1.95 -15.43
CA ARG A 67 -9.08 -3.14 -14.71
C ARG A 67 -8.47 -4.38 -15.35
N ARG A 68 -7.87 -5.23 -14.52
CA ARG A 68 -7.37 -6.56 -14.90
C ARG A 68 -8.05 -7.61 -14.01
N PRO A 69 -8.01 -8.90 -14.36
CA PRO A 69 -8.67 -9.95 -13.58
C PRO A 69 -8.26 -10.01 -12.09
N PHE A 70 -7.02 -9.61 -11.77
CA PHE A 70 -6.44 -9.75 -10.43
C PHE A 70 -6.10 -8.42 -9.74
N HIS A 71 -6.22 -7.29 -10.44
CA HIS A 71 -5.92 -5.98 -9.89
C HIS A 71 -6.67 -4.87 -10.61
N ILE A 72 -6.80 -3.73 -9.93
CA ILE A 72 -7.23 -2.48 -10.53
C ILE A 72 -6.15 -1.42 -10.30
N LEU A 73 -5.82 -0.67 -11.35
CA LEU A 73 -5.03 0.54 -11.26
C LEU A 73 -5.99 1.71 -11.12
N VAL A 74 -5.83 2.48 -10.06
CA VAL A 74 -6.64 3.65 -9.76
C VAL A 74 -5.78 4.87 -9.52
N GLN A 75 -6.29 6.03 -9.92
CA GLN A 75 -5.73 7.32 -9.56
C GLN A 75 -6.57 7.94 -8.45
N LEU A 76 -5.92 8.41 -7.40
CA LEU A 76 -6.56 9.06 -6.26
C LEU A 76 -6.88 10.51 -6.65
N LEU A 77 -8.13 10.91 -6.42
CA LEU A 77 -8.62 12.25 -6.70
C LEU A 77 -8.72 13.00 -5.37
N TYR A 78 -7.83 13.96 -5.16
CA TYR A 78 -7.86 14.85 -4.00
C TYR A 78 -8.49 16.20 -4.43
N ASP A 79 -9.28 16.81 -3.54
CA ASP A 79 -10.01 18.05 -3.85
C ASP A 79 -9.12 19.31 -3.83
N SER A 80 -7.82 19.18 -3.52
CA SER A 80 -6.87 20.29 -3.45
C SER A 80 -5.94 20.32 -4.66
N ASP A 81 -5.87 21.47 -5.33
CA ASP A 81 -5.08 21.72 -6.55
C ASP A 81 -3.56 21.53 -6.39
N ASP A 82 -3.05 21.45 -5.16
CA ASP A 82 -1.61 21.32 -4.83
C ASP A 82 -1.13 19.88 -4.61
N VAL A 83 -2.00 18.87 -4.74
CA VAL A 83 -1.62 17.51 -4.38
C VAL A 83 -1.21 16.70 -5.61
N MET A 84 0.06 16.30 -5.61
CA MET A 84 0.62 15.23 -6.42
C MET A 84 -0.41 14.12 -6.66
N THR A 85 -0.79 13.90 -7.92
CA THR A 85 -1.61 12.75 -8.32
C THR A 85 -0.91 11.48 -7.84
N ARG A 86 -1.59 10.72 -6.99
CA ARG A 86 -1.12 9.42 -6.52
C ARG A 86 -1.88 8.34 -7.24
N ASP A 87 -1.15 7.32 -7.67
CA ASP A 87 -1.75 6.10 -8.19
C ASP A 87 -1.68 5.00 -7.13
N ALA A 88 -2.63 4.08 -7.19
CA ALA A 88 -2.63 2.89 -6.36
C ALA A 88 -3.02 1.66 -7.20
N VAL A 89 -2.36 0.55 -6.89
CA VAL A 89 -2.74 -0.77 -7.41
C VAL A 89 -3.49 -1.48 -6.28
N ILE A 90 -4.76 -1.76 -6.50
CA ILE A 90 -5.58 -2.51 -5.54
C ILE A 90 -5.68 -3.95 -6.04
N VAL A 91 -5.22 -4.87 -5.21
CA VAL A 91 -5.22 -6.31 -5.50
C VAL A 91 -6.03 -7.05 -4.46
N ARG A 92 -6.63 -8.17 -4.86
CA ARG A 92 -7.23 -9.08 -3.90
C ARG A 92 -6.11 -9.88 -3.24
N ILE A 93 -6.05 -9.81 -1.92
CA ILE A 93 -5.17 -10.65 -1.10
C ILE A 93 -5.97 -11.79 -0.47
N GLY A 94 -5.35 -12.96 -0.35
CA GLY A 94 -5.89 -14.11 0.38
C GLY A 94 -5.51 -14.07 1.86
N HIS A 95 -6.08 -14.99 2.63
CA HIS A 95 -5.72 -15.15 4.05
C HIS A 95 -4.24 -15.51 4.24
N GLU A 96 -3.71 -16.38 3.38
CA GLU A 96 -2.30 -16.80 3.40
C GLU A 96 -1.33 -15.62 3.29
N TRP A 97 -1.66 -14.61 2.48
CA TRP A 97 -0.85 -13.39 2.36
C TRP A 97 -0.84 -12.61 3.68
N LEU A 98 -2.00 -12.48 4.34
CA LEU A 98 -2.11 -11.81 5.63
C LEU A 98 -1.28 -12.53 6.70
N GLU A 99 -1.36 -13.86 6.77
CA GLU A 99 -0.57 -14.65 7.72
C GLU A 99 0.94 -14.46 7.50
N ALA A 100 1.40 -14.49 6.25
CA ALA A 100 2.80 -14.31 5.90
C ALA A 100 3.33 -12.90 6.20
N HIS A 101 2.52 -11.86 5.94
CA HIS A 101 3.00 -10.46 5.94
C HIS A 101 2.61 -9.67 7.18
N VAL A 102 1.51 -10.02 7.82
CA VAL A 102 0.97 -9.32 9.00
C VAL A 102 1.18 -10.16 10.28
N GLY A 103 1.43 -11.46 10.15
CA GLY A 103 1.48 -12.42 11.23
C GLY A 103 0.07 -12.92 11.61
N THR A 104 0.00 -14.02 12.35
CA THR A 104 -1.27 -14.56 12.86
C THR A 104 -1.98 -13.51 13.72
N VAL A 105 -3.25 -13.23 13.42
CA VAL A 105 -4.05 -12.19 14.09
C VAL A 105 -4.47 -12.58 15.52
N ASP A 106 -3.88 -13.65 16.07
CA ASP A 106 -4.06 -14.10 17.45
C ASP A 106 -2.82 -13.73 18.29
N GLY A 107 -2.74 -12.47 18.75
CA GLY A 107 -1.85 -12.10 19.86
C GLY A 107 -0.43 -11.63 19.52
N VAL A 108 -0.22 -10.98 18.36
CA VAL A 108 0.90 -10.08 17.98
C VAL A 108 2.33 -10.59 18.27
N VAL A 109 2.99 -11.11 17.23
CA VAL A 109 4.44 -10.97 17.05
C VAL A 109 4.72 -10.48 15.64
N ARG A 110 5.43 -9.35 15.53
CA ARG A 110 5.84 -8.75 14.24
C ARG A 110 7.03 -9.52 13.65
N PRO A 111 7.04 -9.83 12.35
CA PRO A 111 8.26 -10.30 11.70
C PRO A 111 9.27 -9.15 11.57
N GLY A 112 10.57 -9.49 11.64
CA GLY A 112 11.67 -8.55 11.43
C GLY A 112 11.60 -7.93 10.03
N ARG A 113 11.84 -6.61 9.97
CA ARG A 113 11.72 -5.73 8.78
C ARG A 113 12.36 -6.27 7.50
N ASP A 114 13.43 -7.05 7.60
CA ASP A 114 14.28 -7.40 6.46
C ASP A 114 13.69 -8.51 5.58
N ALA A 115 12.89 -9.43 6.13
CA ALA A 115 12.19 -10.45 5.32
C ALA A 115 11.04 -9.86 4.51
N HIS A 116 10.40 -8.82 5.04
CA HIS A 116 9.23 -8.17 4.45
C HIS A 116 9.56 -7.37 3.18
N GLN A 117 10.76 -6.80 3.11
CA GLN A 117 11.16 -5.98 1.97
C GLN A 117 11.41 -6.82 0.71
N ALA A 118 12.08 -7.97 0.85
CA ALA A 118 12.40 -8.84 -0.28
C ALA A 118 11.15 -9.41 -0.98
N GLU A 119 10.09 -9.73 -0.23
CA GLU A 119 8.84 -10.26 -0.78
C GLU A 119 7.99 -9.17 -1.46
N ILE A 120 8.00 -7.94 -0.91
CA ILE A 120 7.40 -6.77 -1.56
C ILE A 120 8.12 -6.48 -2.88
N ASP A 121 9.44 -6.52 -2.89
CA ASP A 121 10.24 -6.26 -4.09
C ASP A 121 9.95 -7.31 -5.18
N ASP A 122 9.88 -8.61 -4.85
CA ASP A 122 9.46 -9.66 -5.81
C ASP A 122 8.04 -9.44 -6.35
N TYR A 123 7.10 -9.08 -5.46
CA TYR A 123 5.73 -8.83 -5.86
C TYR A 123 5.63 -7.65 -6.84
N LEU A 124 6.34 -6.57 -6.55
CA LEU A 124 6.40 -5.38 -7.40
C LEU A 124 7.09 -5.68 -8.73
N GLU A 125 8.17 -6.46 -8.75
CA GLU A 125 8.82 -6.91 -9.98
C GLU A 125 7.90 -7.81 -10.83
N ARG A 126 7.07 -8.65 -10.21
CA ARG A 126 6.07 -9.45 -10.94
C ARG A 126 4.95 -8.58 -11.48
N ALA A 127 4.49 -7.59 -10.70
CA ALA A 127 3.48 -6.63 -11.15
C ALA A 127 4.00 -5.78 -12.31
N ASP A 128 5.24 -5.28 -12.23
CA ASP A 128 5.89 -4.47 -13.26
C ASP A 128 6.13 -5.29 -14.55
N ARG A 129 6.63 -6.53 -14.42
CA ARG A 129 6.71 -7.45 -15.58
C ARG A 129 5.35 -7.70 -16.24
N ALA A 130 4.29 -7.85 -15.45
CA ALA A 130 2.94 -8.03 -15.98
C ALA A 130 2.40 -6.75 -16.66
N LEU A 131 2.85 -5.58 -16.25
CA LEU A 131 2.48 -4.29 -16.85
C LEU A 131 3.27 -4.01 -18.14
N ASN A 132 4.54 -4.42 -18.21
CA ASN A 132 5.47 -4.11 -19.31
C ASN A 132 5.57 -5.22 -20.39
N ALA A 133 4.81 -6.31 -20.27
CA ALA A 133 4.79 -7.41 -21.26
C ALA A 133 3.99 -7.09 -22.55
N TRP A 134 3.76 -5.81 -22.86
CA TRP A 134 3.04 -5.33 -24.05
C TRP A 134 3.73 -4.12 -24.67
#